data_AF-A0A958PCJ1-F1
#
_entry.id   AF-A0A958PCJ1-F1
#
_cell.length_a   1.000
_cell.length_b   1.000
_cell.length_c   1.000
_cell.angle_alpha   90.00
_cell.angle_beta   90.00
_cell.angle_gamma   90.00
#
_symmetry.space_group_name_H-M   'P 1'
#
loop_
_entity.id
_entity.type
_entity.pdbx_description
1 polymer ?
#
loop_
_entity_poly.entity_id
_entity_poly.type
_entity_poly.pdbx_seq_one_letter_code
_entity_poly.pdbx_strand_id
1 'polypeptide(L)' 'MSSAKKFSSKMDESVLNELREYAHEENRDISSLLTEAVRDLLNKKRIKPIFQKVSDEAFEEFDEALKELAK' A
#
# COMPACT_ATOMS: atom_id res chain seq x y z
N MET A 1 -3.50 -18.55 -12.51
CA MET A 1 -3.44 -19.10 -11.14
C MET A 1 -2.19 -18.52 -10.47
N SER A 2 -2.34 -17.54 -9.58
CA SER A 2 -1.19 -17.03 -8.80
C SER A 2 -0.85 -18.07 -7.74
N SER A 3 0.30 -18.73 -7.83
CA SER A 3 0.71 -19.71 -6.82
C SER A 3 1.23 -19.00 -5.57
N ALA A 4 0.58 -19.24 -4.43
CA ALA A 4 1.11 -18.82 -3.15
C ALA A 4 2.43 -19.56 -2.89
N LYS A 5 3.47 -18.83 -2.46
CA LYS A 5 4.76 -19.40 -2.07
C LYS A 5 4.90 -19.42 -0.57
N LYS A 6 5.47 -20.49 -0.03
CA LYS A 6 5.81 -20.57 1.40
C LYS A 6 6.81 -19.48 1.75
N PHE A 7 6.52 -18.72 2.79
CA PHE A 7 7.33 -17.64 3.32
C PHE A 7 7.41 -17.82 4.83
N SER A 8 8.61 -17.74 5.40
CA SER A 8 8.83 -17.79 6.84
C SER A 8 9.36 -16.44 7.31
N SER A 9 8.76 -15.93 8.38
CA SER A 9 9.19 -14.71 9.04
C SER A 9 8.90 -14.80 10.53
N LYS A 10 9.45 -13.86 11.28
CA LYS A 10 9.13 -13.64 12.69
C LYS A 10 8.08 -12.55 12.82
N MET A 11 7.24 -12.67 13.84
CA MET A 11 6.25 -11.69 14.27
C MET A 11 6.25 -11.70 15.80
N ASP A 12 5.94 -10.56 16.41
CA ASP A 12 5.72 -10.49 17.84
C ASP A 12 4.60 -11.46 18.25
N GLU A 13 4.74 -12.10 19.42
CA GLU A 13 3.81 -13.13 19.88
C GLU A 13 2.41 -12.57 20.15
N SER A 14 2.30 -11.39 20.78
CA SER A 14 0.98 -10.81 21.09
C SER A 14 0.25 -10.45 19.81
N VAL A 15 0.96 -9.84 18.86
CA VAL A 15 0.43 -9.46 17.54
C VAL A 15 0.01 -10.68 16.73
N LEU A 16 0.78 -11.78 16.79
CA LEU A 16 0.43 -13.02 16.11
C LEU A 16 -0.85 -13.65 16.68
N ASN A 17 -1.05 -13.56 17.99
CA ASN A 17 -2.26 -14.07 18.64
C ASN A 17 -3.48 -13.23 18.26
N GLU A 18 -3.38 -11.89 18.29
CA GLU A 18 -4.45 -11.00 17.81
C GLU A 18 -4.82 -11.28 16.34
N LEU A 19 -3.82 -11.48 15.47
CA LEU A 19 -4.06 -11.81 14.07
C LEU A 19 -4.79 -13.15 13.91
N ARG A 20 -4.47 -14.15 14.74
CA ARG A 20 -5.14 -15.46 14.72
C ARG A 20 -6.59 -15.36 15.19
N GLU A 21 -6.84 -14.60 16.26
CA GLU A 21 -8.19 -14.34 16.76
C GLU A 21 -9.02 -13.65 15.69
N TYR A 22 -8.51 -12.57 15.11
CA TYR A 22 -9.18 -11.86 14.02
C TYR A 22 -9.47 -12.75 12.81
N ALA A 23 -8.50 -13.57 12.39
CA ALA A 23 -8.68 -14.52 11.30
C ALA A 23 -9.80 -15.54 11.59
N HIS A 24 -9.89 -16.01 12.83
CA HIS A 24 -10.92 -16.92 13.28
C HIS A 24 -12.30 -16.25 13.30
N GLU A 25 -12.41 -15.05 13.87
CA GLU A 25 -13.66 -14.28 13.94
C GLU A 25 -14.23 -13.98 12.55
N GLU A 26 -13.37 -13.61 11.60
CA GLU A 26 -13.76 -13.31 10.22
C GLU A 26 -13.91 -14.56 9.34
N ASN A 27 -13.60 -15.75 9.86
CA ASN A 27 -13.52 -17.01 9.09
C ASN A 27 -12.64 -16.88 7.83
N ARG A 28 -11.48 -16.24 7.99
CA ARG A 28 -10.51 -15.96 6.92
C ARG A 28 -9.19 -16.67 7.17
N ASP A 29 -8.51 -17.03 6.10
CA ASP A 29 -7.17 -17.60 6.18
C ASP A 29 -6.10 -16.53 6.49
N ILE A 30 -5.18 -16.84 7.41
CA ILE A 30 -4.08 -15.94 7.83
C ILE A 30 -3.21 -15.51 6.65
N SER A 31 -2.93 -16.40 5.69
CA SER A 31 -2.09 -16.05 4.54
C SER A 31 -2.77 -15.03 3.62
N SER A 32 -4.10 -15.07 3.53
CA SER A 32 -4.90 -14.07 2.81
C SER A 32 -4.78 -12.69 3.46
N LEU A 33 -4.97 -12.63 4.78
CA LEU A 33 -4.84 -11.40 5.57
C LEU A 33 -3.43 -10.79 5.49
N LEU A 34 -2.40 -11.62 5.62
CA LEU A 34 -1.01 -11.17 5.49
C LEU A 34 -0.72 -10.65 4.07
N THR A 35 -1.25 -11.32 3.05
CA THR A 35 -1.08 -10.86 1.65
C THR A 35 -1.74 -9.51 1.44
N GLU A 36 -2.93 -9.29 1.99
CA GLU A 36 -3.64 -8.01 1.95
C GLU A 36 -2.85 -6.91 2.67
N ALA A 37 -2.48 -7.13 3.93
CA ALA A 37 -1.71 -6.17 4.72
C ALA A 37 -0.38 -5.77 4.05
N VAL A 38 0.33 -6.73 3.47
CA VAL A 38 1.59 -6.45 2.74
C VAL A 38 1.32 -5.67 1.46
N ARG A 39 0.26 -5.98 0.70
CA ARG A 39 -0.13 -5.20 -0.49
C ARG A 39 -0.45 -3.76 -0.12
N ASP A 40 -1.23 -3.55 0.94
CA ASP A 40 -1.60 -2.21 1.40
C ASP A 40 -0.39 -1.42 1.85
N LEU A 41 0.54 -2.04 2.58
CA LEU A 41 1.79 -1.41 2.97
C LEU A 41 2.61 -0.99 1.74
N LEU A 42 2.77 -1.89 0.77
CA LEU A 42 3.53 -1.61 -0.46
C LEU A 42 2.86 -0.52 -1.30
N ASN A 43 1.53 -0.54 -1.40
CA ASN A 43 0.76 0.48 -2.12
C ASN A 43 0.92 1.84 -1.44
N LYS A 44 0.75 1.94 -0.13
CA LYS A 44 0.98 3.20 0.63
C LYS A 44 2.38 3.76 0.39
N LYS A 45 3.40 2.90 0.37
CA LYS A 45 4.78 3.32 0.09
C LYS A 45 5.01 3.76 -1.36
N ARG A 46 4.32 3.16 -2.33
CA ARG A 46 4.39 3.53 -3.76
C ARG A 46 3.58 4.78 -4.10
N ILE A 47 2.49 5.02 -3.39
CA ILE A 47 1.65 6.21 -3.57
C ILE A 47 2.44 7.49 -3.24
N LYS A 48 3.33 7.50 -2.24
CA LYS A 48 4.15 8.68 -1.94
C LYS A 48 4.98 9.18 -3.16
N PRO A 49 5.78 8.32 -3.83
CA PRO A 49 6.47 8.70 -5.06
C PRO A 49 5.55 9.06 -6.23
N ILE A 50 4.46 8.32 -6.42
CA ILE A 50 3.54 8.56 -7.56
C ILE A 50 2.79 9.88 -7.37
N PHE A 51 2.31 10.15 -6.15
CA PHE A 51 1.63 11.40 -5.82
C PHE A 51 2.57 12.59 -5.93
N GLN A 52 3.83 12.45 -5.50
CA GLN A 52 4.85 13.47 -5.71
C GLN A 52 5.01 13.76 -7.20
N LYS A 53 5.23 12.73 -8.02
CA LYS A 53 5.43 12.89 -9.45
C LYS A 53 4.22 13.53 -10.17
N VAL A 54 3.01 13.08 -9.88
CA VAL A 54 1.78 13.65 -10.46
C VAL A 54 1.55 15.09 -10.00
N SER A 55 1.91 15.40 -8.74
CA SER A 55 1.82 16.77 -8.23
C SER A 55 2.83 17.67 -8.92
N ASP A 56 4.08 17.21 -9.08
CA ASP A 56 5.13 17.96 -9.77
C ASP A 56 4.74 18.24 -11.23
N GLU A 57 4.21 17.24 -11.95
CA GLU A 57 3.69 17.40 -13.33
C GLU A 57 2.53 18.41 -13.39
N ALA A 58 1.58 18.35 -12.44
CA ALA A 58 0.47 19.31 -12.37
C ALA A 58 0.96 20.74 -12.06
N PHE A 59 1.94 20.90 -11.17
CA PHE A 59 2.50 22.22 -10.85
C PHE A 59 3.26 22.81 -12.04
N GLU A 60 4.00 22.00 -12.81
CA GLU A 60 4.64 22.45 -14.05
C GLU A 60 3.59 22.92 -15.09
N GLU A 61 2.51 22.17 -15.27
CA GLU A 61 1.42 22.54 -16.19
C GLU A 61 0.72 23.86 -15.76
N PHE A 62 0.49 24.05 -14.46
CA PHE A 62 -0.05 25.31 -13.94
C PHE A 62 0.92 26.48 -14.10
N ASP A 63 2.22 26.28 -13.88
CA ASP A 63 3.23 27.33 -14.06
C ASP A 63 3.35 27.76 -15.53
N GLU A 64 3.21 26.84 -16.48
CA GLU A 64 3.13 27.16 -17.91
C GLU A 64 1.86 27.95 -18.24
N ALA A 65 0.70 27.51 -17.75
CA ALA A 65 -0.57 28.21 -17.97
C ALA A 65 -0.56 29.64 -17.37
N LEU A 66 0.04 29.83 -16.19
CA LEU A 66 0.20 31.14 -15.56
C LEU A 66 1.11 32.07 -16.38
N LYS A 67 2.19 31.54 -16.99
CA LYS A 67 3.07 32.33 -17.87
C LYS A 67 2.36 32.78 -19.14
N GLU A 68 1.47 31.98 -19.70
CA GLU A 68 0.68 32.37 -20.87
C GLU A 68 -0.36 33.45 -20.55
N LEU A 69 -1.01 33.37 -19.39
CA LEU A 69 -2.00 34.36 -18.95
C LEU A 69 -1.39 35.69 -18.52
N ALA A 70 -0.12 35.70 -18.09
CA ALA A 70 0.61 36.90 -17.69
C ALA A 70 1.19 37.70 -18.88
N LYS A 71 0.90 37.29 -20.11
CA LYS A 71 1.40 37.88 -21.36
C LYS A 71 0.30 38.66 -22.09
#